data_AF-A0A4P7B4Q1-F1
#
_entry.id   AF-A0A4P7B4Q1-F1
#
_cell.length_a   1.000
_cell.length_b   1.000
_cell.length_c   1.000
_cell.angle_alpha   90.00
_cell.angle_beta   90.00
_cell.angle_gamma   90.00
#
_symmetry.space_group_name_H-M   'P 1'
#
loop_
_entity.id
_entity.type
_entity.pdbx_description
1 polymer ?
#
loop_
_entity_poly.entity_id
_entity_poly.type
_entity_poly.pdbx_seq_one_letter_code
_entity_poly.pdbx_strand_id
1 'polypeptide(L)'
;MKLNKKQGLFLKQTIEHWQQQGTITPDVANKLNQSFSIRSFDWERLAKYSFWISMICTVIAIAAVTLDDYLMKLIEKIFIDSKIIPCLIFATVAAAFYSFAYLRRKTKPLHQFSNEAIIFAGVLSTAVSVAYFGQAIDTGSGHFSLLFLLSSIIYAALAFWFPSKLIWVFSLLSLGSWFGTETGYMSGWGAYYLGMNFPLRFVFFGGALIGLSLIFKRYAHFKDFAHSTYVIGLLYLFIALWILSIFGNYGDLGSWYNVKQYELLHWGVLFAFISIIAIVYGLKHDDATSRGFGITFLFINLYTKYFEFFWNGMHKAIFFILLAASFWWIGRHAEKLWNLEFLSSKSQRKKDDPQSK
;
A
#
# COMPACT_ATOMS: atom_id res chain seq x y z
N MET A 1 -4.34 29.71 18.10
CA MET A 1 -4.05 28.37 17.53
C MET A 1 -4.74 28.21 16.17
N LYS A 2 -4.15 27.53 15.18
CA LYS A 2 -4.82 27.24 13.90
C LYS A 2 -5.28 25.78 13.86
N LEU A 3 -6.59 25.55 13.86
CA LEU A 3 -7.20 24.22 13.89
C LEU A 3 -7.72 23.82 12.51
N ASN A 4 -7.74 22.53 12.21
CA ASN A 4 -8.46 22.05 11.02
C ASN A 4 -9.98 22.20 11.23
N LYS A 5 -10.76 22.09 10.15
CA LYS A 5 -12.22 22.29 10.20
C LYS A 5 -12.91 21.41 11.25
N LYS A 6 -12.53 20.13 11.36
CA LYS A 6 -13.12 19.20 12.33
C LYS A 6 -12.80 19.58 13.77
N GLN A 7 -11.53 19.84 14.07
CA GLN A 7 -11.05 20.23 15.41
C GLN A 7 -11.63 21.59 15.83
N GLY A 8 -11.66 22.55 14.91
CA GLY A 8 -12.21 23.87 15.17
C GLY A 8 -13.71 23.86 15.44
N LEU A 9 -14.49 23.12 14.65
CA LEU A 9 -15.92 22.93 14.89
C LEU A 9 -16.17 22.20 16.21
N PHE A 10 -15.40 21.15 16.49
CA PHE A 10 -15.49 20.41 17.74
C PHE A 10 -15.18 21.29 18.96
N LEU A 11 -14.14 22.12 18.90
CA LEU A 11 -13.78 23.03 19.99
C LEU A 11 -14.85 24.11 20.19
N LYS A 12 -15.39 24.66 19.08
CA LYS A 12 -16.50 25.62 19.12
C LYS A 12 -17.75 25.02 19.78
N GLN A 13 -18.14 23.81 19.38
CA GLN A 13 -19.25 23.07 20.00
C GLN A 13 -19.01 22.76 21.47
N THR A 14 -17.76 22.48 21.85
CA THR A 14 -17.39 22.23 23.25
C THR A 14 -17.51 23.50 24.10
N ILE A 15 -17.04 24.64 23.58
CA ILE A 15 -17.18 25.94 24.25
C ILE A 15 -18.65 26.35 24.38
N GLU A 16 -19.45 26.18 23.32
CA GLU A 16 -20.89 26.43 23.34
C GLU A 16 -21.59 25.54 24.39
N HIS A 17 -21.19 24.26 24.49
CA HIS A 17 -21.73 23.34 25.49
C HIS A 17 -21.39 23.76 26.93
N TRP A 18 -20.13 24.12 27.20
CA TRP A 18 -19.70 24.59 28.52
C TRP A 18 -20.38 25.91 28.93
N GLN A 19 -20.62 26.79 27.96
CA GLN A 19 -21.37 28.03 28.21
C GLN A 19 -22.84 27.73 28.56
N GLN A 20 -23.49 26.80 27.84
CA GLN A 20 -24.87 26.37 28.12
C GLN A 20 -25.01 25.68 29.48
N GLN A 21 -23.98 24.95 29.92
CA GLN A 21 -23.96 24.28 31.23
C GLN A 21 -23.55 25.20 32.39
N GLY A 22 -23.19 26.46 32.11
CA GLY A 22 -22.72 27.40 33.13
C GLY A 22 -21.30 27.13 33.64
N THR A 23 -20.57 26.19 33.04
CA THR A 23 -19.18 25.86 33.38
C THR A 23 -18.22 27.03 33.09
N ILE A 24 -18.55 27.85 32.08
CA ILE A 24 -17.77 29.06 31.73
C ILE A 24 -18.70 30.26 31.51
N THR A 25 -18.21 31.45 31.83
CA THR A 25 -18.94 32.71 31.59
C THR A 25 -18.94 33.08 30.10
N PRO A 26 -19.92 33.87 29.62
CA PRO A 26 -19.94 34.36 28.23
C PRO A 26 -18.66 35.07 27.79
N ASP A 27 -18.02 35.81 28.71
CA ASP A 27 -16.76 36.50 28.44
C ASP A 27 -15.60 35.53 28.22
N VAL A 28 -15.53 34.47 29.02
CA VAL A 28 -14.52 33.40 28.86
C VAL A 28 -14.77 32.63 27.56
N ALA A 29 -16.03 32.33 27.23
CA ALA A 29 -16.40 31.68 25.98
C ALA A 29 -15.99 32.50 24.75
N ASN A 30 -16.21 33.81 24.77
CA ASN A 30 -15.75 34.72 23.70
C ASN A 30 -14.22 34.75 23.58
N LYS A 31 -13.51 34.86 24.71
CA LYS A 31 -12.04 34.82 24.72
C LYS A 31 -11.49 33.50 24.18
N LEU A 32 -12.11 32.37 24.53
CA LEU A 32 -11.75 31.06 24.00
C LEU A 32 -12.04 30.94 22.50
N ASN A 33 -13.19 31.40 22.02
CA ASN A 33 -13.51 31.39 20.59
C ASN A 33 -12.56 32.26 19.75
N GLN A 34 -12.05 33.35 20.31
CA GLN A 34 -11.05 34.21 19.65
C GLN A 34 -9.62 33.64 19.74
N SER A 35 -9.36 32.71 20.66
CA SER A 35 -8.03 32.11 20.86
C SER A 35 -7.61 31.15 19.73
N PHE A 36 -8.55 30.70 18.90
CA PHE A 36 -8.29 29.82 17.77
C PHE A 36 -8.94 30.32 16.48
N SER A 37 -8.34 29.95 15.36
CA SER A 37 -8.90 30.15 14.03
C SER A 37 -8.99 28.82 13.30
N ILE A 38 -10.08 28.65 12.57
CA ILE A 38 -10.33 27.45 11.77
C ILE A 38 -9.72 27.67 10.39
N ARG A 39 -8.80 26.78 9.98
CA ARG A 39 -8.29 26.77 8.61
C ARG A 39 -9.45 26.41 7.68
N SER A 40 -9.71 27.26 6.69
CA SER A 40 -10.79 27.08 5.71
C SER A 40 -10.54 25.87 4.79
N PHE A 41 -9.28 25.57 4.46
CA PHE A 41 -8.90 24.52 3.52
C PHE A 41 -7.72 23.66 4.03
N ASP A 42 -7.78 22.35 3.78
CA ASP A 42 -6.78 21.36 4.20
C ASP A 42 -5.69 21.20 3.12
N TRP A 43 -4.80 22.19 3.05
CA TRP A 43 -3.68 22.23 2.11
C TRP A 43 -2.73 21.02 2.24
N GLU A 44 -2.65 20.40 3.42
CA GLU A 44 -1.80 19.23 3.64
C GLU A 44 -2.33 18.01 2.90
N ARG A 45 -3.65 17.75 2.98
CA ARG A 45 -4.28 16.67 2.20
C ARG A 45 -4.18 16.91 0.71
N LEU A 46 -4.44 18.14 0.26
CA LEU A 46 -4.29 18.48 -1.16
C LEU A 46 -2.86 18.20 -1.62
N ALA A 47 -1.85 18.70 -0.90
CA ALA A 47 -0.45 18.45 -1.23
C ALA A 47 -0.15 16.95 -1.29
N LYS A 48 -0.53 16.19 -0.25
CA LYS A 48 -0.32 14.74 -0.18
C LYS A 48 -0.88 14.03 -1.40
N TYR A 49 -2.14 14.26 -1.73
CA TYR A 49 -2.79 13.60 -2.87
C TYR A 49 -2.24 14.07 -4.21
N SER A 50 -1.96 15.36 -4.38
CA SER A 50 -1.34 15.89 -5.61
C SER A 50 0.03 15.27 -5.86
N PHE A 51 0.88 15.12 -4.84
CA PHE A 51 2.17 14.45 -4.99
C PHE A 51 2.01 12.95 -5.30
N TRP A 52 1.06 12.27 -4.67
CA TRP A 52 0.77 10.86 -4.99
C TRP A 52 0.31 10.66 -6.42
N ILE A 53 -0.62 11.50 -6.89
CA ILE A 53 -1.10 11.47 -8.28
C ILE A 53 0.07 11.76 -9.23
N SER A 54 0.89 12.77 -8.94
CA SER A 54 2.08 13.07 -9.75
C SER A 54 3.01 11.87 -9.87
N MET A 55 3.29 11.16 -8.77
CA MET A 55 4.14 9.97 -8.81
C MET A 55 3.54 8.85 -9.67
N ILE A 56 2.23 8.59 -9.54
CA ILE A 56 1.52 7.61 -10.36
C ILE A 56 1.58 7.99 -11.84
N CYS A 57 1.30 9.26 -12.16
CA CYS A 57 1.39 9.76 -13.53
C CYS A 57 2.79 9.59 -14.12
N THR A 58 3.86 9.80 -13.33
CA THR A 58 5.22 9.56 -13.79
C THR A 58 5.48 8.09 -14.12
N VAL A 59 5.02 7.14 -13.29
CA VAL A 59 5.14 5.70 -13.58
C VAL A 59 4.39 5.34 -14.85
N ILE A 60 3.16 5.82 -15.00
CA ILE A 60 2.33 5.57 -16.19
C ILE A 60 3.00 6.16 -17.44
N ALA A 61 3.57 7.36 -17.35
CA ALA A 61 4.27 7.98 -18.46
C ALA A 61 5.50 7.16 -18.89
N ILE A 62 6.30 6.66 -17.94
CA ILE A 62 7.44 5.79 -18.25
C ILE A 62 6.96 4.50 -18.92
N ALA A 63 5.95 3.84 -18.35
CA ALA A 63 5.37 2.62 -18.93
C ALA A 63 4.82 2.86 -20.35
N ALA A 64 4.14 3.99 -20.57
CA ALA A 64 3.62 4.36 -21.88
C ALA A 64 4.74 4.58 -22.90
N VAL A 65 5.82 5.27 -22.52
CA VAL A 65 7.01 5.45 -23.37
C VAL A 65 7.64 4.10 -23.72
N THR A 66 7.76 3.17 -22.77
CA THR A 66 8.35 1.85 -23.04
C THR A 66 7.49 0.95 -23.93
N LEU A 67 6.20 1.22 -24.03
CA LEU A 67 5.26 0.48 -24.88
C LEU A 67 5.11 1.11 -26.27
N ASP A 68 5.73 2.26 -26.52
CA ASP A 68 5.66 2.98 -27.79
C ASP A 68 6.95 2.76 -28.60
N ASP A 69 6.83 2.01 -29.70
CA ASP A 69 7.94 1.65 -30.58
C ASP A 69 8.66 2.86 -31.19
N TYR A 70 7.93 3.94 -31.48
CA TYR A 70 8.52 5.14 -32.08
C TYR A 70 9.37 5.89 -31.05
N LEU A 71 8.84 6.09 -29.84
CA LEU A 71 9.56 6.73 -28.76
C LEU A 71 10.78 5.92 -28.33
N MET A 72 10.67 4.59 -28.24
CA MET A 72 11.80 3.73 -27.93
C MET A 72 12.90 3.82 -28.99
N LYS A 73 12.57 3.80 -30.29
CA LYS A 73 13.56 4.00 -31.36
C LYS A 73 14.22 5.38 -31.32
N LEU A 74 13.47 6.42 -30.94
CA LEU A 74 14.03 7.76 -30.78
C LEU A 74 15.03 7.80 -29.61
N ILE A 75 14.70 7.16 -28.49
CA ILE A 75 15.58 7.02 -27.33
C ILE A 75 16.85 6.26 -27.72
N GLU A 76 16.73 5.13 -28.41
CA GLU A 76 17.86 4.35 -28.92
C GLU A 76 18.76 5.17 -29.86
N LYS A 77 18.18 6.06 -30.66
CA LYS A 77 18.97 6.96 -31.52
C LYS A 77 19.70 8.07 -30.75
N ILE A 78 19.10 8.56 -29.66
CA ILE A 78 19.70 9.60 -28.81
C ILE A 78 20.86 9.01 -28.00
N PHE A 79 20.66 7.82 -27.44
CA PHE A 79 21.70 7.09 -26.74
C PHE A 79 22.41 6.16 -27.73
N ILE A 80 23.38 6.73 -28.48
CA ILE A 80 24.37 6.02 -29.34
C ILE A 80 24.54 4.58 -28.86
N ASP A 81 24.50 3.56 -29.74
CA ASP A 81 24.47 2.07 -29.53
C ASP A 81 25.12 1.47 -28.25
N SER A 82 25.96 2.22 -27.55
CA SER A 82 26.42 1.98 -26.20
C SER A 82 25.31 2.09 -25.14
N LYS A 83 24.88 0.92 -24.66
CA LYS A 83 23.97 0.73 -23.53
C LYS A 83 24.55 1.16 -22.17
N ILE A 84 25.87 1.36 -22.08
CA ILE A 84 26.54 1.77 -20.83
C ILE A 84 26.39 3.27 -20.54
N ILE A 85 26.29 4.09 -21.60
CA ILE A 85 26.13 5.54 -21.48
C ILE A 85 24.84 5.90 -20.75
N PRO A 86 23.64 5.43 -21.16
CA PRO A 86 22.41 5.73 -20.42
C PRO A 86 22.45 5.19 -18.99
N CYS A 87 23.05 4.03 -18.75
CA CYS A 87 23.27 3.52 -17.38
C CYS A 87 24.00 4.54 -16.49
N LEU A 88 25.14 5.07 -16.95
CA LEU A 88 25.94 6.04 -16.19
C LEU A 88 25.24 7.39 -16.04
N ILE A 89 24.54 7.86 -17.07
CA ILE A 89 23.75 9.10 -17.02
C ILE A 89 22.67 8.97 -15.94
N PHE A 90 21.85 7.91 -15.99
CA PHE A 90 20.78 7.72 -15.02
C PHE A 90 21.29 7.42 -13.61
N ALA A 91 22.45 6.76 -13.45
CA ALA A 91 23.11 6.61 -12.16
C ALA A 91 23.51 7.97 -11.57
N THR A 92 24.08 8.85 -12.41
CA THR A 92 24.50 10.19 -12.01
C THR A 92 23.29 11.06 -11.65
N VAL A 93 22.22 11.00 -12.45
CA VAL A 93 20.95 11.69 -12.17
C VAL A 93 20.33 11.19 -10.87
N ALA A 94 20.33 9.87 -10.62
CA ALA A 94 19.84 9.30 -9.37
C ALA A 94 20.65 9.82 -8.16
N ALA A 95 21.99 9.79 -8.25
CA ALA A 95 22.86 10.32 -7.21
C ALA A 95 22.61 11.81 -6.94
N ALA A 96 22.40 12.61 -7.99
CA ALA A 96 22.04 14.02 -7.88
C ALA A 96 20.70 14.21 -7.15
N PHE A 97 19.66 13.44 -7.50
CA PHE A 97 18.36 13.52 -6.82
C PHE A 97 18.44 13.11 -5.35
N TYR A 98 19.13 12.02 -5.01
CA TYR A 98 19.29 11.62 -3.60
C TYR A 98 20.09 12.65 -2.80
N SER A 99 21.18 13.18 -3.37
CA SER A 99 22.00 14.22 -2.74
C SER A 99 21.20 15.50 -2.52
N PHE A 100 20.44 15.93 -3.53
CA PHE A 100 19.58 17.10 -3.44
C PHE A 100 18.47 16.90 -2.41
N ALA A 101 17.81 15.73 -2.38
CA ALA A 101 16.81 15.40 -1.38
C ALA A 101 17.39 15.43 0.05
N TYR A 102 18.61 14.90 0.24
CA TYR A 102 19.28 14.92 1.53
C TYR A 102 19.57 16.35 2.01
N LEU A 103 20.16 17.19 1.16
CA LEU A 103 20.42 18.60 1.45
C LEU A 103 19.13 19.37 1.73
N ARG A 104 18.08 19.10 0.95
CA ARG A 104 16.78 19.74 1.10
C ARG A 104 16.04 19.31 2.36
N ARG A 105 16.19 18.06 2.82
CA ARG A 105 15.63 17.63 4.12
C ARG A 105 16.26 18.39 5.29
N LYS A 106 17.54 18.75 5.23
CA LYS A 106 18.22 19.57 6.26
C LYS A 106 17.75 21.02 6.26
N THR A 107 17.59 21.62 5.08
CA THR A 107 17.23 23.04 4.95
C THR A 107 15.72 23.30 5.02
N LYS A 108 14.90 22.35 4.56
CA LYS A 108 13.44 22.47 4.41
C LYS A 108 12.72 21.20 4.91
N PRO A 109 12.81 20.86 6.22
CA PRO A 109 12.23 19.64 6.78
C PRO A 109 10.69 19.60 6.72
N LEU A 110 10.03 20.78 6.72
CA LEU A 110 8.57 20.88 6.66
C LEU A 110 7.97 20.52 5.29
N HIS A 111 8.79 20.47 4.23
CA HIS A 111 8.35 20.13 2.87
C HIS A 111 8.38 18.61 2.60
N GLN A 112 7.80 17.82 3.50
CA GLN A 112 7.89 16.35 3.50
C GLN A 112 7.51 15.72 2.15
N PHE A 113 6.34 16.06 1.60
CA PHE A 113 5.86 15.47 0.34
C PHE A 113 6.73 15.81 -0.88
N SER A 114 7.24 17.05 -0.95
CA SER A 114 8.13 17.45 -2.05
C SER A 114 9.50 16.78 -1.94
N ASN A 115 10.00 16.59 -0.70
CA ASN A 115 11.22 15.84 -0.46
C ASN A 115 11.05 14.36 -0.87
N GLU A 116 9.90 13.75 -0.55
CA GLU A 116 9.57 12.39 -1.00
C GLU A 116 9.47 12.27 -2.52
N ALA A 117 8.87 13.25 -3.20
CA ALA A 117 8.78 13.25 -4.67
C ALA A 117 10.17 13.29 -5.35
N ILE A 118 11.13 14.04 -4.81
CA ILE A 118 12.51 14.05 -5.32
C ILE A 118 13.17 12.69 -5.11
N ILE A 119 12.97 12.08 -3.94
CA ILE A 119 13.51 10.76 -3.64
C ILE A 119 12.93 9.73 -4.60
N PHE A 120 11.63 9.81 -4.88
CA PHE A 120 10.96 8.97 -5.84
C PHE A 120 11.55 9.12 -7.26
N ALA A 121 11.86 10.34 -7.69
CA ALA A 121 12.58 10.55 -8.95
C ALA A 121 13.95 9.86 -8.96
N GLY A 122 14.69 9.93 -7.84
CA GLY A 122 15.93 9.18 -7.64
C GLY A 122 15.74 7.66 -7.77
N VAL A 123 14.69 7.12 -7.15
CA VAL A 123 14.33 5.69 -7.23
C VAL A 123 14.06 5.26 -8.67
N LEU A 124 13.28 6.05 -9.42
CA LEU A 124 13.00 5.76 -10.83
C LEU A 124 14.27 5.84 -11.69
N SER A 125 15.11 6.86 -11.49
CA SER A 125 16.39 6.95 -12.19
C SER A 125 17.31 5.77 -11.87
N THR A 126 17.33 5.28 -10.63
CA THR A 126 18.05 4.04 -10.28
C THR A 126 17.51 2.84 -11.05
N ALA A 127 16.18 2.67 -11.14
CA ALA A 127 15.58 1.55 -11.86
C ALA A 127 15.97 1.56 -13.34
N VAL A 128 15.90 2.73 -13.99
CA VAL A 128 16.32 2.90 -15.38
C VAL A 128 17.81 2.62 -15.56
N SER A 129 18.65 3.12 -14.65
CA SER A 129 20.09 2.84 -14.66
C SER A 129 20.40 1.35 -14.58
N VAL A 130 19.76 0.63 -13.64
CA VAL A 130 19.93 -0.82 -13.47
C VAL A 130 19.41 -1.60 -14.69
N ALA A 131 18.32 -1.14 -15.32
CA ALA A 131 17.81 -1.75 -16.55
C ALA A 131 18.85 -1.66 -17.69
N TYR A 132 19.41 -0.47 -17.94
CA TYR A 132 20.48 -0.30 -18.94
C TYR A 132 21.77 -1.01 -18.58
N PHE A 133 22.14 -1.05 -17.30
CA PHE A 133 23.27 -1.84 -16.81
C PHE A 133 23.09 -3.30 -17.22
N GLY A 134 21.90 -3.85 -16.96
CA GLY A 134 21.53 -5.21 -17.35
C GLY A 134 21.68 -5.48 -18.83
N GLN A 135 21.17 -4.59 -19.69
CA GLN A 135 21.32 -4.74 -21.14
C GLN A 135 22.77 -4.61 -21.61
N ALA A 136 23.61 -3.86 -20.89
CA ALA A 136 25.02 -3.66 -21.23
C ALA A 136 25.90 -4.87 -20.86
N ILE A 137 25.55 -5.59 -19.78
CA ILE A 137 26.25 -6.82 -19.37
C ILE A 137 25.59 -8.10 -19.87
N ASP A 138 24.48 -7.98 -20.60
CA ASP A 138 23.72 -9.13 -21.08
C ASP A 138 24.59 -10.00 -22.00
N THR A 139 24.76 -11.25 -21.59
CA THR A 139 25.50 -12.28 -22.31
C THR A 139 24.62 -13.06 -23.29
N GLY A 140 23.35 -12.63 -23.47
CA GLY A 140 22.35 -13.33 -24.28
C GLY A 140 21.62 -14.44 -23.50
N SER A 141 21.86 -14.55 -22.19
CA SER A 141 21.19 -15.53 -21.32
C SER A 141 19.71 -15.21 -21.08
N GLY A 142 19.32 -13.94 -21.23
CA GLY A 142 17.97 -13.47 -20.94
C GLY A 142 17.57 -13.60 -19.46
N HIS A 143 18.52 -13.81 -18.55
CA HIS A 143 18.30 -14.06 -17.12
C HIS A 143 18.43 -12.77 -16.29
N PHE A 144 17.37 -11.96 -16.28
CA PHE A 144 17.38 -10.61 -15.71
C PHE A 144 16.98 -10.53 -14.23
N SER A 145 16.68 -11.66 -13.57
CA SER A 145 16.24 -11.69 -12.17
C SER A 145 17.24 -10.98 -11.24
N LEU A 146 18.54 -11.20 -11.46
CA LEU A 146 19.62 -10.61 -10.68
C LEU A 146 19.62 -9.08 -10.70
N LEU A 147 19.04 -8.44 -11.72
CA LEU A 147 18.89 -6.98 -11.78
C LEU A 147 17.84 -6.47 -10.79
N PHE A 148 16.75 -7.22 -10.59
CA PHE A 148 15.78 -6.91 -9.55
C PHE A 148 16.38 -7.11 -8.15
N LEU A 149 17.21 -8.13 -7.97
CA LEU A 149 17.94 -8.34 -6.72
C LEU A 149 18.94 -7.21 -6.46
N LEU A 150 19.71 -6.82 -7.49
CA LEU A 150 20.63 -5.69 -7.42
C LEU A 150 19.89 -4.40 -7.04
N SER A 151 18.75 -4.12 -7.69
CA SER A 151 17.90 -2.97 -7.35
C SER A 151 17.44 -3.02 -5.90
N SER A 152 16.99 -4.19 -5.44
CA SER A 152 16.60 -4.41 -4.04
C SER A 152 17.73 -4.07 -3.07
N ILE A 153 18.95 -4.52 -3.35
CA ILE A 153 20.13 -4.27 -2.50
C ILE A 153 20.50 -2.79 -2.51
N ILE A 154 20.52 -2.14 -3.69
CA ILE A 154 20.80 -0.70 -3.81
C ILE A 154 19.78 0.11 -2.99
N TYR A 155 18.49 -0.18 -3.16
CA TYR A 155 17.44 0.50 -2.40
C TYR A 155 17.52 0.20 -0.91
N ALA A 156 17.83 -1.02 -0.49
CA ALA A 156 18.02 -1.34 0.92
C ALA A 156 19.17 -0.51 1.52
N ALA A 157 20.34 -0.51 0.87
CA ALA A 157 21.50 0.26 1.31
C ALA A 157 21.19 1.76 1.40
N LEU A 158 20.54 2.32 0.38
CA LEU A 158 20.12 3.72 0.37
C LEU A 158 19.09 4.02 1.47
N ALA A 159 18.14 3.11 1.73
CA ALA A 159 17.17 3.28 2.80
C ALA A 159 17.84 3.29 4.18
N PHE A 160 18.88 2.47 4.42
CA PHE A 160 19.64 2.51 5.67
C PHE A 160 20.47 3.78 5.82
N TRP A 161 21.17 4.20 4.76
CA TRP A 161 21.99 5.40 4.81
C TRP A 161 21.13 6.67 4.93
N PHE A 162 19.97 6.64 4.31
CA PHE A 162 19.00 7.71 4.29
C PHE A 162 17.61 7.16 4.67
N PRO A 163 17.28 7.10 5.99
CA PRO A 163 16.06 6.51 6.52
C PRO A 163 14.82 7.02 5.78
N SER A 164 14.36 6.22 4.82
CA SER A 164 13.28 6.57 3.91
C SER A 164 12.41 5.35 3.69
N LYS A 165 11.21 5.39 4.26
CA LYS A 165 10.21 4.33 4.12
C LYS A 165 9.84 4.09 2.66
N LEU A 166 9.84 5.15 1.84
CA LEU A 166 9.59 5.06 0.40
C LEU A 166 10.64 4.18 -0.29
N ILE A 167 11.93 4.47 -0.08
CA ILE A 167 13.02 3.68 -0.70
C ILE A 167 12.95 2.24 -0.21
N TRP A 168 12.69 2.02 1.08
CA TRP A 168 12.53 0.68 1.64
C TRP A 168 11.38 -0.11 1.00
N VAL A 169 10.23 0.54 0.75
CA VAL A 169 9.12 -0.09 0.02
C VAL A 169 9.55 -0.52 -1.38
N PHE A 170 10.28 0.32 -2.12
CA PHE A 170 10.80 -0.06 -3.45
C PHE A 170 11.84 -1.18 -3.39
N SER A 171 12.65 -1.25 -2.33
CA SER A 171 13.52 -2.40 -2.06
C SER A 171 12.70 -3.69 -1.95
N LEU A 172 11.66 -3.71 -1.11
CA LEU A 172 10.80 -4.89 -0.93
C LEU A 172 10.01 -5.25 -2.20
N LEU A 173 9.55 -4.27 -2.96
CA LEU A 173 8.90 -4.50 -4.25
C LEU A 173 9.87 -5.13 -5.26
N SER A 174 11.10 -4.63 -5.31
CA SER A 174 12.16 -5.18 -6.17
C SER A 174 12.56 -6.59 -5.73
N LEU A 175 12.58 -6.86 -4.42
CA LEU A 175 12.82 -8.19 -3.87
C LEU A 175 11.71 -9.16 -4.28
N GLY A 176 10.44 -8.73 -4.25
CA GLY A 176 9.33 -9.53 -4.74
C GLY A 176 9.41 -9.79 -6.25
N SER A 177 9.80 -8.79 -7.04
CA SER A 177 10.05 -8.96 -8.48
C SER A 177 11.18 -9.94 -8.76
N TRP A 178 12.27 -9.89 -7.99
CA TRP A 178 13.34 -10.88 -8.06
C TRP A 178 12.82 -12.27 -7.71
N PHE A 179 12.13 -12.44 -6.58
CA PHE A 179 11.63 -13.75 -6.16
C PHE A 179 10.67 -14.35 -7.20
N GLY A 180 9.77 -13.54 -7.76
CA GLY A 180 8.89 -13.95 -8.84
C GLY A 180 9.68 -14.38 -10.08
N THR A 181 10.56 -13.52 -10.60
CA THR A 181 11.32 -13.82 -11.81
C THR A 181 12.28 -14.99 -11.64
N GLU A 182 13.02 -15.06 -10.54
CA GLU A 182 13.95 -16.15 -10.22
C GLU A 182 13.23 -17.50 -10.15
N THR A 183 12.14 -17.59 -9.40
CA THR A 183 11.37 -18.84 -9.35
C THR A 183 10.71 -19.15 -10.68
N GLY A 184 10.44 -18.15 -11.52
CA GLY A 184 10.02 -18.31 -12.90
C GLY A 184 11.11 -18.95 -13.76
N TYR A 185 12.34 -18.42 -13.73
CA TYR A 185 13.47 -19.01 -14.44
C TYR A 185 13.76 -20.44 -13.98
N MET A 186 13.72 -20.69 -12.67
CA MET A 186 13.92 -22.03 -12.10
C MET A 186 12.84 -23.04 -12.54
N SER A 187 11.63 -22.58 -12.86
CA SER A 187 10.59 -23.42 -13.47
C SER A 187 10.61 -23.42 -15.00
N GLY A 188 11.59 -22.78 -15.65
CA GLY A 188 11.64 -22.63 -17.11
C GLY A 188 10.47 -21.80 -17.66
N TRP A 189 9.99 -20.83 -16.87
CA TRP A 189 8.71 -20.12 -17.04
C TRP A 189 7.47 -21.03 -17.02
N GLY A 190 7.65 -22.30 -16.68
CA GLY A 190 6.58 -23.23 -16.39
C GLY A 190 5.81 -22.81 -15.14
N ALA A 191 4.59 -23.32 -15.05
CA ALA A 191 3.65 -22.89 -14.03
C ALA A 191 4.09 -23.27 -12.61
N TYR A 192 4.82 -24.37 -12.44
CA TYR A 192 5.15 -24.94 -11.15
C TYR A 192 6.65 -24.91 -10.85
N TYR A 193 6.98 -24.52 -9.63
CA TYR A 193 8.30 -24.65 -9.03
C TYR A 193 8.10 -25.31 -7.68
N LEU A 194 8.73 -26.47 -7.44
CA LEU A 194 8.49 -27.29 -6.24
C LEU A 194 6.99 -27.62 -6.02
N GLY A 195 6.24 -27.85 -7.11
CA GLY A 195 4.80 -28.12 -7.07
C GLY A 195 3.92 -26.90 -6.77
N MET A 196 4.50 -25.70 -6.65
CA MET A 196 3.78 -24.46 -6.34
C MET A 196 3.70 -23.55 -7.57
N ASN A 197 2.49 -23.07 -7.87
CA ASN A 197 2.31 -21.98 -8.82
C ASN A 197 2.71 -20.62 -8.22
N PHE A 198 2.78 -19.58 -9.07
CA PHE A 198 3.21 -18.24 -8.64
C PHE A 198 2.45 -17.72 -7.41
N PRO A 199 1.10 -17.71 -7.38
CA PRO A 199 0.37 -17.30 -6.20
C PRO A 199 0.80 -18.05 -4.94
N LEU A 200 0.89 -19.39 -4.98
CA LEU A 200 1.27 -20.17 -3.82
C LEU A 200 2.70 -19.85 -3.33
N ARG A 201 3.66 -19.61 -4.24
CA ARG A 201 5.01 -19.14 -3.88
C ARG A 201 4.95 -17.80 -3.12
N PHE A 202 4.11 -16.87 -3.58
CA PHE A 202 3.95 -15.56 -2.95
C PHE A 202 3.21 -15.59 -1.60
N VAL A 203 2.39 -16.61 -1.32
CA VAL A 203 1.84 -16.85 0.03
C VAL A 203 2.99 -17.05 1.03
N PHE A 204 3.94 -17.92 0.71
CA PHE A 204 5.11 -18.17 1.57
C PHE A 204 6.03 -16.94 1.65
N PHE A 205 6.27 -16.27 0.54
CA PHE A 205 7.07 -15.04 0.51
C PHE A 205 6.47 -13.93 1.39
N GLY A 206 5.16 -13.68 1.27
CA GLY A 206 4.45 -12.72 2.10
C GLY A 206 4.48 -13.09 3.59
N GLY A 207 4.30 -14.37 3.91
CA GLY A 207 4.47 -14.91 5.26
C GLY A 207 5.88 -14.70 5.82
N ALA A 208 6.92 -14.92 5.01
CA ALA A 208 8.30 -14.68 5.39
C ALA A 208 8.58 -13.20 5.68
N LEU A 209 8.06 -12.27 4.86
CA LEU A 209 8.16 -10.83 5.11
C LEU A 209 7.43 -10.40 6.38
N ILE A 210 6.25 -10.97 6.65
CA ILE A 210 5.55 -10.75 7.93
C ILE A 210 6.42 -11.23 9.10
N GLY A 211 7.00 -12.43 9.02
CA GLY A 211 7.92 -12.95 10.03
C GLY A 211 9.15 -12.04 10.23
N LEU A 212 9.77 -11.60 9.13
CA LEU A 212 10.90 -10.66 9.13
C LEU A 212 10.53 -9.34 9.81
N SER A 213 9.33 -8.82 9.57
CA SER A 213 8.85 -7.59 10.21
C SER A 213 8.77 -7.71 11.74
N LEU A 214 8.42 -8.90 12.26
CA LEU A 214 8.37 -9.15 13.70
C LEU A 214 9.78 -9.21 14.30
N ILE A 215 10.74 -9.76 13.55
CA ILE A 215 12.16 -9.75 13.93
C ILE A 215 12.68 -8.31 13.94
N PHE A 216 12.35 -7.50 12.94
CA PHE A 216 12.76 -6.09 12.87
C PHE A 216 12.26 -5.26 14.04
N LYS A 217 11.05 -5.55 14.58
CA LYS A 217 10.55 -4.90 15.80
C LYS A 217 11.45 -5.11 17.01
N ARG A 218 12.23 -6.21 17.05
CA ARG A 218 13.13 -6.55 18.17
C ARG A 218 14.46 -5.82 18.10
N TYR A 219 14.90 -5.40 16.92
CA TYR A 219 16.20 -4.76 16.72
C TYR A 219 16.07 -3.26 16.42
N ALA A 220 16.66 -2.42 17.26
CA ALA A 220 16.53 -0.95 17.16
C ALA A 220 16.88 -0.39 15.77
N HIS A 221 17.89 -0.97 15.11
CA HIS A 221 18.36 -0.54 13.79
C HIS A 221 17.34 -0.74 12.66
N PHE A 222 16.43 -1.72 12.80
CA PHE A 222 15.44 -2.06 11.77
C PHE A 222 14.01 -1.60 12.12
N LYS A 223 13.84 -0.98 13.29
CA LYS A 223 12.53 -0.62 13.84
C LYS A 223 11.72 0.29 12.90
N ASP A 224 12.39 1.22 12.24
CA ASP A 224 11.76 2.18 11.32
C ASP A 224 11.19 1.51 10.06
N PHE A 225 11.73 0.34 9.68
CA PHE A 225 11.34 -0.43 8.51
C PHE A 225 10.36 -1.56 8.82
N ALA A 226 10.20 -1.92 10.11
CA ALA A 226 9.34 -3.01 10.53
C ALA A 226 7.90 -2.86 10.03
N HIS A 227 7.31 -1.67 10.19
CA HIS A 227 5.92 -1.44 9.76
C HIS A 227 5.75 -1.53 8.23
N SER A 228 6.66 -0.92 7.46
CA SER A 228 6.60 -1.02 5.99
C SER A 228 6.79 -2.46 5.50
N THR A 229 7.69 -3.22 6.12
CA THR A 229 7.89 -4.64 5.82
C THR A 229 6.65 -5.46 6.13
N TYR A 230 5.99 -5.17 7.25
CA TYR A 230 4.73 -5.82 7.64
C TYR A 230 3.61 -5.56 6.61
N VAL A 231 3.43 -4.30 6.21
CA VAL A 231 2.39 -3.92 5.23
C VAL A 231 2.64 -4.58 3.87
N ILE A 232 3.87 -4.56 3.38
CA ILE A 232 4.21 -5.20 2.09
C ILE A 232 4.09 -6.73 2.17
N GLY A 233 4.48 -7.35 3.29
CA GLY A 233 4.29 -8.77 3.51
C GLY A 233 2.80 -9.18 3.53
N LEU A 234 1.95 -8.42 4.21
CA LEU A 234 0.50 -8.60 4.18
C LEU A 234 -0.04 -8.43 2.76
N LEU A 235 0.41 -7.40 2.03
CA LEU A 235 -0.03 -7.16 0.66
C LEU A 235 0.28 -8.34 -0.26
N TYR A 236 1.52 -8.85 -0.24
CA TYR A 236 1.90 -10.04 -1.01
C TYR A 236 1.08 -11.26 -0.61
N LEU A 237 0.94 -11.53 0.69
CA LEU A 237 0.17 -12.66 1.20
C LEU A 237 -1.29 -12.61 0.74
N PHE A 238 -1.96 -11.48 0.94
CA PHE A 238 -3.39 -11.35 0.70
C PHE A 238 -3.74 -11.28 -0.79
N ILE A 239 -2.93 -10.62 -1.62
CA ILE A 239 -3.10 -10.65 -3.08
C ILE A 239 -2.86 -12.08 -3.60
N ALA A 240 -1.82 -12.75 -3.12
CA ALA A 240 -1.53 -14.13 -3.50
C ALA A 240 -2.69 -15.07 -3.14
N LEU A 241 -3.23 -14.98 -1.93
CA LEU A 241 -4.40 -15.78 -1.51
C LEU A 241 -5.64 -15.47 -2.34
N TRP A 242 -5.85 -14.20 -2.72
CA TRP A 242 -6.96 -13.82 -3.58
C TRP A 242 -6.85 -14.45 -4.97
N ILE A 243 -5.70 -14.32 -5.63
CA ILE A 243 -5.44 -14.94 -6.94
C ILE A 243 -5.55 -16.46 -6.84
N LEU A 244 -4.97 -17.06 -5.79
CA LEU A 244 -5.04 -18.49 -5.51
C LEU A 244 -6.49 -18.97 -5.28
N SER A 245 -7.35 -18.14 -4.70
CA SER A 245 -8.77 -18.48 -4.53
C SER A 245 -9.53 -18.56 -5.85
N ILE A 246 -9.10 -17.80 -6.87
CA ILE A 246 -9.73 -17.75 -8.20
C ILE A 246 -9.16 -18.85 -9.10
N PHE A 247 -7.84 -19.02 -9.09
CA PHE A 247 -7.14 -19.89 -10.05
C PHE A 247 -6.66 -21.21 -9.47
N GLY A 248 -6.68 -21.38 -8.14
CA GLY A 248 -6.13 -22.55 -7.47
C GLY A 248 -4.65 -22.75 -7.74
N ASN A 249 -4.14 -23.94 -7.43
CA ASN A 249 -2.79 -24.35 -7.79
C ASN A 249 -2.80 -25.13 -9.12
N TYR A 250 -3.43 -24.56 -10.14
CA TYR A 250 -3.45 -25.11 -11.51
C TYR A 250 -2.42 -24.38 -12.37
N GLY A 251 -1.87 -25.08 -13.35
CA GLY A 251 -0.66 -24.67 -14.05
C GLY A 251 -0.92 -23.97 -15.38
N ASP A 252 -2.06 -24.23 -16.00
CA ASP A 252 -2.38 -23.69 -17.30
C ASP A 252 -3.84 -23.22 -17.35
N LEU A 253 -4.10 -22.21 -18.18
CA LEU A 253 -5.45 -21.65 -18.34
C LEU A 253 -6.43 -22.70 -18.90
N GLY A 254 -5.96 -23.65 -19.70
CA GLY A 254 -6.78 -24.73 -20.27
C GLY A 254 -7.29 -25.70 -19.21
N SER A 255 -6.45 -26.13 -18.27
CA SER A 255 -6.85 -26.95 -17.13
C SER A 255 -7.79 -26.19 -16.23
N TRP A 256 -7.52 -24.91 -15.94
CA TRP A 256 -8.41 -24.07 -15.14
C TRP A 256 -9.83 -23.96 -15.73
N TYR A 257 -9.98 -23.77 -17.05
CA TYR A 257 -11.31 -23.70 -17.69
C TYR A 257 -12.14 -24.98 -17.52
N ASN A 258 -11.48 -26.12 -17.32
CA ASN A 258 -12.13 -27.42 -17.15
C ASN A 258 -12.38 -27.76 -15.67
N VAL A 259 -11.80 -27.00 -14.73
CA VAL A 259 -12.00 -27.19 -13.29
C VAL A 259 -13.36 -26.64 -12.90
N LYS A 260 -14.15 -27.46 -12.19
CA LYS A 260 -15.43 -27.00 -11.65
C LYS A 260 -15.18 -26.08 -10.46
N GLN A 261 -15.96 -25.00 -10.36
CA GLN A 261 -15.76 -23.96 -9.34
C GLN A 261 -15.77 -24.47 -7.89
N TYR A 262 -16.46 -25.57 -7.59
CA TYR A 262 -16.45 -26.17 -6.25
C TYR A 262 -15.08 -26.74 -5.87
N GLU A 263 -14.26 -27.16 -6.84
CA GLU A 263 -12.92 -27.69 -6.56
C GLU A 263 -11.99 -26.58 -6.07
N LEU A 264 -12.27 -25.31 -6.40
CA LEU A 264 -11.51 -24.15 -5.93
C LEU A 264 -11.99 -23.63 -4.56
N LEU A 265 -13.07 -24.19 -4.03
CA LEU A 265 -13.68 -23.70 -2.78
C LEU A 265 -12.74 -23.82 -1.59
N HIS A 266 -11.90 -24.85 -1.53
CA HIS A 266 -10.93 -25.01 -0.45
C HIS A 266 -9.91 -23.86 -0.37
N TRP A 267 -9.50 -23.29 -1.51
CA TRP A 267 -8.66 -22.08 -1.54
C TRP A 267 -9.41 -20.86 -1.04
N GLY A 268 -10.70 -20.73 -1.38
CA GLY A 268 -11.58 -19.70 -0.81
C GLY A 268 -11.74 -19.83 0.71
N VAL A 269 -11.85 -21.05 1.23
CA VAL A 269 -11.94 -21.32 2.67
C VAL A 269 -10.61 -21.00 3.37
N LEU A 270 -9.48 -21.41 2.81
CA LEU A 270 -8.15 -21.06 3.33
C LEU A 270 -7.97 -19.54 3.39
N PHE A 271 -8.37 -18.85 2.32
CA PHE A 271 -8.30 -17.40 2.24
C PHE A 271 -9.19 -16.73 3.29
N ALA A 272 -10.43 -17.19 3.47
CA ALA A 272 -11.31 -16.72 4.54
C ALA A 272 -10.71 -16.97 5.94
N PHE A 273 -10.15 -18.16 6.16
CA PHE A 273 -9.53 -18.55 7.43
C PHE A 273 -8.35 -17.65 7.80
N ILE A 274 -7.42 -17.39 6.86
CA ILE A 274 -6.28 -16.49 7.09
C ILE A 274 -6.77 -15.06 7.33
N SER A 275 -7.82 -14.62 6.62
CA SER A 275 -8.43 -13.31 6.84
C SER A 275 -8.99 -13.17 8.26
N ILE A 276 -9.69 -14.21 8.75
CA ILE A 276 -10.21 -14.26 10.13
C ILE A 276 -9.06 -14.27 11.14
N ILE A 277 -7.98 -15.01 10.90
CA ILE A 277 -6.78 -14.97 11.76
C ILE A 277 -6.23 -13.55 11.86
N ALA A 278 -6.09 -12.84 10.74
CA ALA A 278 -5.62 -11.46 10.74
C ALA A 278 -6.55 -10.51 11.52
N ILE A 279 -7.88 -10.70 11.39
CA ILE A 279 -8.87 -9.94 12.17
C ILE A 279 -8.70 -10.20 13.67
N VAL A 280 -8.69 -11.48 14.07
CA VAL A 280 -8.57 -11.88 15.48
C VAL A 280 -7.23 -11.42 16.06
N TYR A 281 -6.14 -11.59 15.32
CA TYR A 281 -4.82 -11.11 15.72
C TYR A 281 -4.82 -9.59 15.90
N GLY A 282 -5.39 -8.85 14.94
CA GLY A 282 -5.50 -7.40 14.99
C GLY A 282 -6.39 -6.88 16.11
N LEU A 283 -7.44 -7.61 16.49
CA LEU A 283 -8.26 -7.28 17.66
C LEU A 283 -7.53 -7.57 18.98
N LYS A 284 -6.80 -8.68 19.07
CA LYS A 284 -6.06 -9.08 20.29
C LYS A 284 -4.87 -8.18 20.61
N HIS A 285 -4.20 -7.63 19.59
CA HIS A 285 -2.97 -6.85 19.75
C HIS A 285 -3.14 -5.36 19.43
N ASP A 286 -4.37 -4.89 19.26
CA ASP A 286 -4.71 -3.56 18.76
C ASP A 286 -3.94 -3.16 17.48
N ASP A 287 -3.72 -4.13 16.60
CA ASP A 287 -3.08 -3.93 15.30
C ASP A 287 -4.14 -3.58 14.25
N ALA A 288 -4.36 -2.28 14.08
CA ALA A 288 -5.29 -1.75 13.09
C ALA A 288 -4.93 -2.14 11.65
N THR A 289 -3.65 -2.39 11.34
CA THR A 289 -3.22 -2.79 10.00
C THR A 289 -3.63 -4.22 9.71
N SER A 290 -3.31 -5.16 10.60
CA SER A 290 -3.73 -6.56 10.46
C SER A 290 -5.25 -6.69 10.35
N ARG A 291 -5.96 -5.99 11.25
CA ARG A 291 -7.42 -5.93 11.28
C ARG A 291 -7.99 -5.37 9.97
N GLY A 292 -7.42 -4.28 9.47
CA GLY A 292 -7.85 -3.66 8.21
C GLY A 292 -7.68 -4.60 7.02
N PHE A 293 -6.50 -5.20 6.85
CA PHE A 293 -6.26 -6.19 5.78
C PHE A 293 -7.22 -7.37 5.89
N GLY A 294 -7.37 -7.97 7.08
CA GLY A 294 -8.25 -9.11 7.28
C GLY A 294 -9.72 -8.81 6.94
N ILE A 295 -10.27 -7.67 7.39
CA ILE A 295 -11.65 -7.27 7.06
C ILE A 295 -11.80 -7.02 5.56
N THR A 296 -10.92 -6.21 4.97
CA THR A 296 -11.00 -5.85 3.55
C THR A 296 -10.93 -7.07 2.65
N PHE A 297 -9.94 -7.95 2.87
CA PHE A 297 -9.75 -9.13 2.04
C PHE A 297 -10.77 -10.23 2.31
N LEU A 298 -11.36 -10.30 3.51
CA LEU A 298 -12.52 -11.17 3.75
C LEU A 298 -13.72 -10.75 2.88
N PHE A 299 -14.00 -9.44 2.77
CA PHE A 299 -15.04 -8.95 1.87
C PHE A 299 -14.70 -9.21 0.41
N ILE A 300 -13.44 -8.96 -0.01
CA ILE A 300 -13.00 -9.28 -1.37
C ILE A 300 -13.24 -10.77 -1.68
N ASN A 301 -12.88 -11.68 -0.76
CA ASN A 301 -13.12 -13.11 -0.93
C ASN A 301 -14.62 -13.42 -1.05
N LEU A 302 -15.44 -12.91 -0.14
CA LEU A 302 -16.89 -13.14 -0.12
C LEU A 302 -17.53 -12.69 -1.45
N TYR A 303 -17.20 -11.49 -1.92
CA TYR A 303 -17.74 -10.97 -3.17
C TYR A 303 -17.16 -11.68 -4.38
N THR A 304 -15.89 -12.08 -4.36
CA THR A 304 -15.30 -12.91 -5.42
C THR A 304 -16.08 -14.22 -5.54
N LYS A 305 -16.36 -14.91 -4.42
CA LYS A 305 -17.18 -16.14 -4.42
C LYS A 305 -18.62 -15.89 -4.84
N TYR A 306 -19.21 -14.77 -4.45
CA TYR A 306 -20.54 -14.39 -4.93
C TYR A 306 -20.60 -14.28 -6.46
N PHE A 307 -19.63 -13.60 -7.07
CA PHE A 307 -19.55 -13.51 -8.53
C PHE A 307 -19.29 -14.88 -9.16
N GLU A 308 -18.32 -15.65 -8.65
CA GLU A 308 -17.99 -16.97 -9.18
C GLU A 308 -19.18 -17.94 -9.22
N PHE A 309 -19.96 -18.03 -8.13
CA PHE A 309 -21.06 -19.00 -8.04
C PHE A 309 -22.37 -18.51 -8.66
N PHE A 310 -22.69 -17.22 -8.55
CA PHE A 310 -24.03 -16.73 -8.90
C PHE A 310 -24.09 -15.98 -10.25
N TRP A 311 -22.97 -15.63 -10.87
CA TRP A 311 -22.98 -14.82 -12.08
C TRP A 311 -23.74 -15.49 -13.24
N ASN A 312 -23.48 -16.78 -13.51
CA ASN A 312 -24.11 -17.48 -14.64
C ASN A 312 -25.45 -18.13 -14.25
N GLY A 313 -25.60 -18.59 -13.01
CA GLY A 313 -26.76 -19.37 -12.56
C GLY A 313 -27.96 -18.56 -12.08
N MET A 314 -27.83 -17.25 -11.85
CA MET A 314 -28.89 -16.40 -11.30
C MET A 314 -29.36 -15.35 -12.30
N HIS A 315 -30.67 -15.05 -12.28
CA HIS A 315 -31.21 -13.94 -13.06
C HIS A 315 -30.53 -12.62 -12.66
N LYS A 316 -30.08 -11.84 -13.65
CA LYS A 316 -29.25 -10.65 -13.41
C LYS A 316 -29.92 -9.62 -12.50
N ALA A 317 -31.24 -9.44 -12.60
CA ALA A 317 -31.97 -8.56 -11.69
C ALA A 317 -31.86 -9.03 -10.22
N ILE A 318 -32.05 -10.32 -9.95
CA ILE A 318 -31.94 -10.88 -8.58
C ILE A 318 -30.49 -10.75 -8.10
N PHE A 319 -29.52 -11.04 -8.97
CA PHE A 319 -28.09 -10.88 -8.68
C PHE A 319 -27.76 -9.46 -8.22
N PHE A 320 -28.20 -8.44 -8.94
CA PHE A 320 -27.91 -7.05 -8.56
C PHE A 320 -28.72 -6.57 -7.36
N ILE A 321 -29.96 -7.04 -7.17
CA ILE A 321 -30.77 -6.72 -5.98
C ILE A 321 -30.11 -7.26 -4.70
N LEU A 322 -29.67 -8.53 -4.72
CA LEU A 322 -28.98 -9.12 -3.57
C LEU A 322 -27.65 -8.43 -3.29
N LEU A 323 -26.89 -8.11 -4.35
CA LEU A 323 -25.64 -7.36 -4.22
C LEU A 323 -25.88 -5.99 -3.58
N ALA A 324 -26.87 -5.23 -4.07
CA ALA A 324 -27.23 -3.92 -3.53
C ALA A 324 -27.70 -4.01 -2.08
N ALA A 325 -28.55 -4.99 -1.75
CA ALA A 325 -29.01 -5.22 -0.38
C ALA A 325 -27.85 -5.53 0.58
N SER A 326 -26.86 -6.32 0.14
CA SER A 326 -25.67 -6.63 0.95
C SER A 326 -24.84 -5.38 1.27
N PHE A 327 -24.57 -4.53 0.28
CA PHE A 327 -23.82 -3.29 0.47
C PHE A 327 -24.59 -2.29 1.32
N TRP A 328 -25.90 -2.18 1.12
CA TRP A 328 -26.75 -1.33 1.96
C TRP A 328 -26.74 -1.79 3.42
N TRP A 329 -26.81 -3.10 3.66
CA TRP A 329 -26.75 -3.66 5.02
C TRP A 329 -25.41 -3.40 5.71
N ILE A 330 -24.30 -3.61 5.00
CA ILE A 330 -22.95 -3.30 5.50
C ILE A 330 -22.81 -1.80 5.79
N GLY A 331 -23.25 -0.95 4.86
CA GLY A 331 -23.24 0.51 5.02
C GLY A 331 -24.00 0.97 6.26
N ARG A 332 -25.21 0.44 6.48
CA ARG A 332 -26.01 0.72 7.68
C ARG A 332 -25.32 0.29 8.97
N HIS A 333 -24.62 -0.85 8.97
CA HIS A 333 -23.86 -1.31 10.14
C HIS A 333 -22.65 -0.43 10.41
N ALA A 334 -21.92 -0.02 9.36
CA ALA A 334 -20.81 0.91 9.47
C ALA A 334 -21.26 2.27 10.02
N GLU A 335 -22.40 2.80 9.55
CA GLU A 335 -23.01 4.03 10.08
C GLU A 335 -23.39 3.89 11.55
N LYS A 336 -23.99 2.76 11.94
CA LYS A 336 -24.35 2.50 13.34
C LYS A 336 -23.12 2.47 14.24
N LEU A 337 -22.06 1.77 13.83
CA LEU A 337 -20.81 1.69 14.59
C LEU A 337 -20.13 3.05 14.72
N TRP A 338 -20.10 3.83 13.63
CA TRP A 338 -19.64 5.22 13.65
C TRP A 338 -20.43 6.01 14.70
N ASN A 339 -21.76 6.01 14.64
CA ASN A 339 -22.59 6.76 15.57
C ASN A 339 -22.39 6.33 17.04
N LEU A 340 -22.19 5.03 17.29
CA LEU A 340 -21.91 4.50 18.64
C LEU A 340 -20.56 4.97 19.19
N GLU A 341 -19.52 5.03 18.36
CA GLU A 341 -18.20 5.56 18.76
C GLU A 341 -18.32 7.02 19.20
N PHE A 342 -19.10 7.83 18.47
CA PHE A 342 -19.39 9.21 18.84
C PHE A 342 -20.20 9.31 20.14
N LEU A 343 -21.21 8.47 20.34
CA LEU A 343 -22.01 8.45 21.57
C LEU A 343 -21.20 7.97 22.80
N SER A 344 -20.35 6.96 22.65
CA SER A 344 -19.43 6.47 23.68
C SER A 344 -18.47 7.58 24.13
N SER A 345 -17.87 8.30 23.18
CA SER A 345 -16.98 9.42 23.47
C SER A 345 -17.68 10.57 24.22
N LYS A 346 -19.00 10.75 23.99
CA LYS A 346 -19.83 11.75 24.67
C LYS A 346 -20.22 11.29 26.09
N SER A 347 -20.45 10.00 26.28
CA SER A 347 -20.81 9.38 27.57
C SER A 347 -19.61 9.29 28.53
N GLN A 348 -18.42 8.94 28.04
CA GLN A 348 -17.19 8.93 28.85
C GLN A 348 -16.87 10.33 29.41
N ARG A 349 -17.00 11.39 28.61
CA ARG A 349 -16.86 12.77 29.09
C ARG A 349 -17.84 13.17 30.18
N LYS A 350 -19.04 12.59 30.19
CA LYS A 350 -20.07 12.88 31.20
C LYS A 350 -19.81 12.14 32.52
N LYS A 351 -18.99 11.08 32.51
CA LYS A 351 -18.54 10.37 33.71
C LYS A 351 -17.29 10.98 34.33
N ASP A 352 -16.41 11.54 33.52
CA ASP A 352 -15.16 12.19 33.98
C ASP A 352 -15.38 13.63 34.50
N ASP A 353 -16.60 14.17 34.36
CA ASP A 353 -17.02 15.45 34.96
C ASP A 353 -18.30 15.27 35.80
N PRO A 354 -18.17 14.89 37.10
CA PRO A 354 -19.32 14.56 37.95
C PRO A 354 -20.18 15.77 38.37
N GLN A 355 -19.84 17.00 37.99
CA GLN A 355 -20.52 18.21 38.46
C GLN A 355 -21.66 18.72 37.57
N SER A 356 -22.10 17.99 36.53
CA SER A 356 -23.28 18.38 35.74
C SER A 356 -24.61 17.83 36.32
N LYS A 357 -24.93 18.16 37.57
CA LYS A 357 -26.31 18.11 38.07
C LYS A 357 -26.79 19.49 38.44
#